data_AF-A0A2X1RMA5-F1
#
_entry.id   AF-A0A2X1RMA5-F1
#
_cell.length_a   1.000
_cell.length_b   1.000
_cell.length_c   1.000
_cell.angle_alpha   90.00
_cell.angle_beta   90.00
_cell.angle_gamma   90.00
#
_symmetry.space_group_name_H-M   'P 1'
#
loop_
_entity.id
_entity.type
_entity.pdbx_description
1 polymer ?
#
loop_
_entity_poly.entity_id
_entity_poly.type
_entity_poly.pdbx_seq_one_letter_code
_entity_poly.pdbx_strand_id
1 'polypeptide(L)'
;MALKTLPEKPFVGEFKGTNEAVSWALLWLPEGGELIGESYVNLIPTIQGGTHVNGLRQGLLDAIREFCEFRNLLPRGVKTYRR
;
A
#
# COMPACT_ATOMS: atom_id res chain seq x y z
N MET A 1 -24.57 -4.00 -1.66
CA MET A 1 -23.67 -5.09 -1.25
C MET A 1 -22.36 -4.47 -0.84
N ALA A 2 -21.78 -4.86 0.30
CA ALA A 2 -20.44 -4.41 0.67
C ALA A 2 -19.44 -5.04 -0.29
N LEU A 3 -18.55 -4.23 -0.87
CA LEU A 3 -17.48 -4.72 -1.74
C LEU A 3 -16.54 -5.61 -0.94
N LYS A 4 -16.06 -6.70 -1.55
CA LYS A 4 -15.07 -7.56 -0.91
C LYS A 4 -13.76 -6.79 -0.73
N THR A 5 -13.25 -6.75 0.49
CA THR A 5 -11.95 -6.15 0.81
C THR A 5 -10.90 -7.23 1.00
N LEU A 6 -9.65 -6.91 0.67
CA LEU A 6 -8.49 -7.73 1.00
C LEU A 6 -7.44 -6.85 1.66
N PRO A 7 -6.99 -7.11 2.90
CA PRO A 7 -7.60 -8.01 3.88
C PRO A 7 -9.01 -7.55 4.32
N GLU A 8 -9.76 -8.43 5.02
CA GLU A 8 -11.11 -8.11 5.53
C GLU A 8 -11.12 -6.88 6.45
N LYS A 9 -10.07 -6.72 7.24
CA LYS A 9 -9.78 -5.53 8.04
C LYS A 9 -8.58 -4.81 7.43
N PRO A 10 -8.48 -3.47 7.50
CA PRO A 10 -7.33 -2.74 7.00
C PRO A 10 -6.01 -3.28 7.57
N PHE A 11 -5.00 -3.37 6.71
CA PHE A 11 -3.62 -3.51 7.14
C PHE A 11 -3.17 -2.18 7.74
N VAL A 12 -3.01 -2.18 9.06
CA VAL A 12 -2.63 -1.00 9.85
C VAL A 12 -1.20 -1.16 10.33
N GLY A 13 -0.44 -0.06 10.31
CA GLY A 13 0.86 -0.01 10.94
C GLY A 13 1.22 1.40 11.40
N GLU A 14 2.17 1.46 12.32
CA GLU A 14 2.73 2.68 12.84
C GLU A 14 4.23 2.48 13.06
N PHE A 15 5.00 3.54 12.81
CA PHE A 15 6.40 3.61 13.16
C PHE A 15 6.72 5.00 13.73
N LYS A 16 7.58 5.03 14.74
CA LYS A 16 8.00 6.25 15.42
C LYS A 16 9.50 6.22 15.64
N GLY A 17 10.21 7.10 14.94
CA GLY A 17 11.62 7.41 15.17
C GLY A 17 11.78 8.64 16.06
N THR A 18 13.01 9.12 16.21
CA THR A 18 13.31 10.31 17.03
C THR A 18 12.68 11.58 16.48
N ASN A 19 12.73 11.77 15.15
CA ASN A 19 12.29 13.00 14.47
C ASN A 19 11.21 12.75 13.42
N GLU A 20 10.74 11.51 13.30
CA GLU A 20 9.83 11.09 12.24
C GLU A 20 8.80 10.10 12.79
N ALA A 21 7.61 10.13 12.22
CA ALA A 21 6.56 9.19 12.53
C ALA A 21 5.71 8.95 11.28
N VAL A 22 5.18 7.75 11.16
CA VAL A 22 4.25 7.39 10.09
C VAL A 22 3.20 6.43 10.64
N SER A 23 1.96 6.64 10.25
CA SER A 23 0.84 5.73 10.52
C SER A 23 0.09 5.52 9.21
N TRP A 24 -0.35 4.29 8.97
CA TRP A 24 -1.10 3.96 7.76
C TRP A 24 -2.19 2.94 8.05
N ALA A 25 -3.23 2.95 7.23
CA ALA A 25 -4.27 1.94 7.17
C ALA A 25 -4.67 1.77 5.70
N LEU A 26 -4.60 0.56 5.17
CA LEU A 26 -4.95 0.29 3.78
C LEU A 26 -5.53 -1.09 3.56
N LEU A 27 -6.30 -1.23 2.49
CA LEU A 27 -6.79 -2.48 1.96
C LEU A 27 -6.96 -2.34 0.45
N TRP A 28 -7.08 -3.48 -0.23
CA TRP A 28 -7.39 -3.58 -1.65
C TRP A 28 -8.88 -3.84 -1.84
N LEU A 29 -9.45 -3.24 -2.88
CA LEU A 29 -10.79 -3.52 -3.40
C LEU A 29 -10.64 -4.25 -4.75
N PRO A 30 -10.59 -5.59 -4.79
CA PRO A 30 -10.32 -6.33 -6.02
C PRO A 30 -11.40 -6.16 -7.08
N GLU A 31 -12.64 -5.94 -6.64
CA GLU A 31 -13.81 -5.74 -7.50
C GLU A 31 -13.92 -4.29 -8.02
N GLY A 32 -12.94 -3.43 -7.66
CA GLY A 32 -13.00 -2.00 -7.94
C GLY A 32 -14.00 -1.29 -7.02
N GLY A 33 -14.29 -0.02 -7.34
CA GLY A 33 -15.14 0.85 -6.55
C GLY A 33 -14.50 2.21 -6.31
N GLU A 34 -15.16 3.04 -5.50
CA GLU A 34 -14.61 4.31 -5.06
C GLU A 34 -13.46 4.06 -4.07
N LEU A 35 -12.26 4.47 -4.45
CA LEU A 35 -11.07 4.34 -3.60
C LEU A 35 -10.94 5.58 -2.72
N ILE A 36 -10.81 5.38 -1.42
CA ILE A 36 -10.42 6.43 -0.48
C ILE A 36 -8.89 6.47 -0.46
N GLY A 37 -8.33 7.56 -0.99
CA GLY A 37 -6.88 7.77 -1.13
C GLY A 37 -6.41 9.04 -0.45
N GLU A 38 -6.54 9.11 0.87
CA GLU A 38 -6.19 10.29 1.66
C GLU A 38 -4.75 10.20 2.19
N SER A 39 -4.07 11.34 2.28
CA SER A 39 -2.71 11.40 2.82
C SER A 39 -2.47 12.74 3.52
N TYR A 40 -1.61 12.71 4.54
CA TYR A 40 -1.35 13.85 5.41
C TYR A 40 0.13 13.94 5.79
N VAL A 41 0.62 15.17 5.96
CA VAL A 41 1.93 15.45 6.56
C VAL A 41 1.70 16.48 7.66
N ASN A 42 2.09 16.17 8.90
CA ASN A 42 1.84 17.03 10.06
C ASN A 42 0.38 17.49 10.17
N LEU A 43 -0.57 16.56 9.94
CA LEU A 43 -2.02 16.78 9.91
C LEU A 43 -2.54 17.67 8.76
N ILE A 44 -1.67 18.13 7.86
CA ILE A 44 -2.08 18.89 6.67
C ILE A 44 -2.41 17.91 5.53
N PRO A 45 -3.61 17.99 4.92
CA PRO A 45 -3.99 17.11 3.82
C PRO A 45 -3.14 17.38 2.56
N THR A 46 -2.60 16.33 1.97
CA THR A 46 -1.84 16.38 0.72
C THR A 46 -2.67 15.82 -0.44
N ILE A 47 -3.52 16.65 -1.04
CA ILE A 47 -4.48 16.24 -2.10
C ILE A 47 -3.79 15.59 -3.30
N GLN A 48 -2.61 16.09 -3.68
CA GLN A 48 -1.81 15.55 -4.79
C GLN A 48 -0.83 14.45 -4.35
N GLY A 49 -0.87 14.03 -3.07
CA GLY A 49 0.10 13.12 -2.49
C GLY A 49 1.49 13.75 -2.37
N GLY A 50 2.54 12.94 -2.58
CA GLY A 50 3.92 13.37 -2.45
C GLY A 50 4.90 12.21 -2.25
N THR A 51 6.08 12.54 -1.72
CA THR A 51 7.17 11.58 -1.49
C THR A 51 6.77 10.49 -0.47
N HIS A 52 6.02 10.84 0.57
CA HIS A 52 5.47 9.89 1.56
C HIS A 52 4.55 8.85 0.91
N VAL A 53 3.64 9.27 0.02
CA VAL A 53 2.74 8.36 -0.71
C VAL A 53 3.52 7.45 -1.66
N ASN A 54 4.51 8.02 -2.37
CA ASN A 54 5.36 7.25 -3.27
C ASN A 54 6.21 6.23 -2.51
N GLY A 55 6.73 6.59 -1.33
CA GLY A 55 7.45 5.70 -0.44
C GLY A 55 6.59 4.52 0.04
N LEU A 56 5.36 4.79 0.49
CA LEU A 56 4.41 3.74 0.87
C LEU A 56 4.12 2.79 -0.30
N ARG A 57 3.86 3.33 -1.49
CA ARG A 57 3.59 2.53 -2.69
C ARG A 57 4.77 1.65 -3.07
N GLN A 58 5.98 2.21 -3.07
CA GLN A 58 7.19 1.46 -3.43
C GLN A 58 7.49 0.37 -2.40
N GLY A 59 7.43 0.69 -1.11
CA GLY A 59 7.66 -0.29 -0.04
C GLY A 59 6.68 -1.46 -0.09
N LEU A 60 5.38 -1.20 -0.33
CA LEU A 60 4.38 -2.26 -0.50
C LEU A 60 4.65 -3.12 -1.73
N LEU A 61 5.02 -2.50 -2.85
CA LEU A 61 5.34 -3.21 -4.09
C LEU A 61 6.54 -4.14 -3.89
N ASP A 62 7.60 -3.65 -3.24
CA ASP A 62 8.79 -4.45 -2.95
C ASP A 62 8.49 -5.61 -2.01
N ALA A 63 7.71 -5.38 -0.94
CA ALA A 63 7.31 -6.44 -0.02
C ALA A 63 6.44 -7.52 -0.69
N ILE A 64 5.49 -7.13 -1.54
CA ILE A 64 4.66 -8.09 -2.29
C ILE A 64 5.52 -8.88 -3.28
N ARG A 65 6.48 -8.23 -3.95
CA ARG A 65 7.41 -8.88 -4.87
C ARG A 65 8.25 -9.94 -4.16
N GLU A 66 8.88 -9.56 -3.06
CA GLU A 66 9.69 -10.47 -2.24
C GLU A 66 8.84 -11.67 -1.76
N PHE A 67 7.61 -11.42 -1.30
CA PHE A 67 6.69 -12.48 -0.90
C PHE A 67 6.38 -13.44 -2.05
N CYS A 68 6.07 -12.92 -3.24
CA CYS A 68 5.76 -13.75 -4.42
C CYS A 68 6.96 -14.57 -4.89
N GLU A 69 8.17 -14.00 -4.86
CA GLU A 69 9.41 -14.69 -5.22
C GLU A 69 9.75 -15.79 -4.20
N PHE A 70 9.73 -15.46 -2.91
CA PHE A 70 10.02 -16.40 -1.83
C PHE A 70 9.06 -17.58 -1.80
N ARG A 71 7.78 -17.35 -2.14
CA ARG A 71 6.74 -18.39 -2.17
C ARG A 71 6.58 -19.06 -3.54
N ASN A 72 7.41 -18.71 -4.54
CA ASN A 72 7.35 -19.21 -5.91
C ASN A 72 5.94 -19.08 -6.54
N LEU A 73 5.29 -17.93 -6.31
CA LEU A 73 3.93 -17.64 -6.78
C LEU A 73 3.89 -17.00 -8.18
N LEU A 74 5.05 -16.63 -8.73
CA LEU A 74 5.14 -16.01 -10.05
C LEU A 74 5.07 -17.07 -11.15
N PRO A 75 4.07 -17.02 -12.05
CA PRO A 75 4.06 -17.88 -13.22
C PRO A 75 5.30 -17.64 -14.09
N ARG A 76 5.77 -18.69 -14.78
CA ARG A 76 6.94 -18.59 -15.66
C ARG A 76 6.75 -17.45 -16.67
N GLY A 77 7.69 -16.50 -16.69
CA GLY A 77 7.69 -15.36 -17.62
C GLY A 77 6.89 -14.13 -17.17
N VAL A 78 6.22 -14.18 -16.01
CA VAL A 78 5.50 -13.01 -15.46
C VAL A 78 6.43 -12.20 -14.57
N LYS A 79 6.62 -10.92 -14.89
CA LYS A 79 7.26 -9.94 -14.00
C LYS A 79 6.17 -9.12 -13.31
N THR A 80 6.36 -8.81 -12.02
CA THR A 80 5.39 -8.05 -11.20
C THR A 80 5.29 -6.56 -11.56
N TYR A 81 6.04 -6.07 -12.56
CA TYR A 81 5.94 -4.70 -13.05
C TYR A 81 6.24 -4.60 -14.56
N ARG A 82 5.62 -3.62 -15.22
CA ARG A 82 6.05 -3.12 -16.54
C ARG A 82 7.11 -2.04 -16.27
N ARG A 83 8.32 -2.17 -16.84
CA ARG A 83 9.22 -1.01 -16.95
C ARG A 83 8.58 0.04 -17.84
#